data_AF-A0A7S0HLJ4-F1
#
_entry.id   AF-A0A7S0HLJ4-F1
#
_cell.length_a   1.000
_cell.length_b   1.000
_cell.length_c   1.000
_cell.angle_alpha   90.00
_cell.angle_beta   90.00
_cell.angle_gamma   90.00
#
_symmetry.space_group_name_H-M   'P 1'
#
loop_
_entity.id
_entity.type
_entity.pdbx_description
1 polymer ?
#
loop_
_entity_poly.entity_id
_entity_poly.type
_entity_poly.pdbx_seq_one_letter_code
_entity_poly.pdbx_strand_id
1 'polypeptide(L)'
;EAIMGVMPDDKLLSAQAPFLSVNGTDLEVHNSYSMKDSLRSIGFRFDASRACWVRPVEEVVALLDLQDAVSISVESLMEASQRAIEGEIPQEKVAVQKSSPLLKVENGELAVYNSYEIREKLRSAGFRWNSEGSKWTRNLQDVMYA
;
A
#
# COMPACT_ATOMS: atom_id res chain seq x y z
N GLU A 1 23.07 49.78 0.62
CA GLU A 1 22.39 49.00 -0.43
C GLU A 1 22.65 47.52 -0.13
N ALA A 2 21.83 46.84 0.68
CA ALA A 2 20.47 46.35 0.44
C ALA A 2 20.38 45.22 -0.60
N ILE A 3 20.74 43.99 -0.22
CA ILE A 3 20.04 42.74 -0.62
C ILE A 3 20.48 41.60 0.31
N MET A 4 19.84 41.51 1.48
CA MET A 4 19.74 40.24 2.23
C MET A 4 18.81 39.36 1.40
N GLY A 5 19.36 38.32 0.78
CA GLY A 5 18.58 37.27 0.14
C GLY A 5 17.73 36.59 1.20
N VAL A 6 16.44 36.94 1.23
CA VAL A 6 15.41 36.25 1.98
C VAL A 6 15.33 34.86 1.35
N MET A 7 15.95 33.88 2.00
CA MET A 7 15.68 32.49 1.69
C MET A 7 14.20 32.25 2.02
N PRO A 8 13.38 31.72 1.10
CA PRO A 8 12.06 31.28 1.47
C PRO A 8 12.24 30.21 2.54
N ASP A 9 11.64 30.43 3.71
CA ASP A 9 11.46 29.44 4.77
C ASP A 9 11.15 28.08 4.13
N ASP A 10 12.16 27.22 4.04
CA ASP A 10 12.03 25.83 3.64
C ASP A 10 11.24 25.15 4.76
N LYS A 11 9.92 25.24 4.59
CA LYS A 11 8.86 24.53 5.25
C LYS A 11 9.27 24.08 6.65
N LEU A 12 8.92 24.92 7.62
CA LEU A 12 8.32 24.43 8.86
C LEU A 12 7.49 23.20 8.49
N LEU A 13 8.06 22.01 8.72
CA LEU A 13 7.33 20.76 8.88
C LEU A 13 6.48 21.01 10.10
N SER A 14 5.40 21.78 9.91
CA SER A 14 4.50 22.12 10.98
C SER A 14 4.08 20.79 11.57
N ALA A 15 4.24 20.67 12.89
CA ALA A 15 3.57 19.67 13.71
C ALA A 15 2.04 19.92 13.65
N GLN A 16 1.47 19.96 12.45
CA GLN A 16 0.04 19.97 12.23
C GLN A 16 -0.50 18.63 12.72
N ALA A 17 -1.66 18.65 13.36
CA ALA A 17 -2.30 17.40 13.74
C ALA A 17 -2.47 16.51 12.50
N PRO A 18 -2.33 15.18 12.63
CA PRO A 18 -2.62 14.26 11.55
C PRO A 18 -4.04 14.53 11.03
N PHE A 19 -4.18 14.70 9.73
CA PHE A 19 -5.47 14.95 9.11
C PHE A 19 -5.73 13.96 7.99
N LEU A 20 -7.02 13.69 7.79
CA LEU A 20 -7.54 12.74 6.82
C LEU A 20 -8.13 13.54 5.67
N SER A 21 -7.87 13.08 4.45
CA SER A 21 -8.47 13.62 3.25
C SER A 21 -9.02 12.46 2.43
N VAL A 22 -10.25 12.59 1.95
CA VAL A 22 -10.87 11.57 1.09
C VAL A 22 -10.72 12.03 -0.35
N ASN A 23 -9.99 11.25 -1.16
CA ASN A 23 -9.72 11.55 -2.55
C ASN A 23 -10.42 10.52 -3.45
N GLY A 24 -11.69 10.81 -3.77
CA GLY A 24 -12.53 9.90 -4.52
C GLY A 24 -12.79 8.60 -3.77
N THR A 25 -12.06 7.55 -4.12
CA THR A 25 -12.17 6.20 -3.55
C THR A 25 -11.12 5.89 -2.48
N ASP A 26 -10.10 6.73 -2.34
CA ASP A 26 -8.98 6.50 -1.44
C ASP A 26 -9.00 7.44 -0.24
N LEU A 27 -8.73 6.90 0.94
CA LEU A 27 -8.48 7.65 2.16
C LEU A 27 -6.99 7.98 2.26
N GLU A 28 -6.66 9.27 2.27
CA GLU A 28 -5.30 9.79 2.40
C GLU A 28 -5.09 10.34 3.80
N VAL A 29 -4.11 9.79 4.54
CA VAL A 29 -3.72 10.28 5.87
C VAL A 29 -2.42 11.05 5.74
N HIS A 30 -2.47 12.34 6.06
CA HIS A 30 -1.34 13.25 6.03
C HIS A 30 -0.84 13.55 7.45
N ASN A 31 0.44 13.90 7.54
CA ASN A 31 1.15 14.24 8.77
C ASN A 31 1.05 13.18 9.90
N SER A 32 0.95 11.91 9.51
CA SER A 32 0.75 10.77 10.40
C SER A 32 2.04 9.98 10.65
N TYR A 33 3.20 10.66 10.70
CA TYR A 33 4.49 10.01 10.95
C TYR A 33 4.54 9.28 12.30
N SER A 34 3.89 9.83 13.33
CA SER A 34 3.77 9.22 14.66
C SER A 34 2.86 7.98 14.68
N MET A 35 2.03 7.80 13.65
CA MET A 35 1.00 6.76 13.55
C MET A 35 1.31 5.78 12.41
N LYS A 36 2.52 5.84 11.85
CA LYS A 36 2.94 5.02 10.71
C LYS A 36 2.78 3.51 10.99
N ASP A 37 3.11 3.08 12.20
CA ASP A 37 3.09 1.68 12.60
C ASP A 37 1.65 1.22 12.82
N SER A 38 0.81 2.09 13.40
CA SER A 38 -0.65 1.89 13.50
C SER A 38 -1.29 1.74 12.13
N LEU A 39 -1.03 2.70 11.22
CA LEU A 39 -1.55 2.68 9.84
C LEU A 39 -1.06 1.47 9.06
N ARG A 40 0.22 1.09 9.19
CA ARG A 40 0.76 -0.13 8.58
C ARG A 40 0.08 -1.38 9.15
N SER A 41 -0.24 -1.39 10.44
CA SER A 41 -0.89 -2.52 11.12
C SER A 41 -2.34 -2.73 10.69
N ILE A 42 -3.04 -1.67 10.26
CA ILE A 42 -4.35 -1.77 9.60
C ILE A 42 -4.25 -1.82 8.08
N GLY A 43 -3.04 -1.99 7.54
CA GLY A 43 -2.79 -2.14 6.11
C GLY A 43 -3.01 -0.86 5.31
N PHE A 44 -2.54 0.29 5.76
CA PHE A 44 -2.36 1.42 4.84
C PHE A 44 -1.05 1.27 4.09
N ARG A 45 -0.99 1.82 2.88
CA ARG A 45 0.24 1.89 2.08
C ARG A 45 0.75 3.32 2.08
N PHE A 46 2.06 3.49 2.27
CA PHE A 46 2.67 4.80 2.16
C PHE A 46 2.91 5.14 0.69
N ASP A 47 2.29 6.21 0.20
CA ASP A 47 2.51 6.81 -1.11
C ASP A 47 3.63 7.85 -0.98
N ALA A 48 4.83 7.50 -1.47
CA ALA A 48 5.99 8.37 -1.38
C ALA A 48 5.89 9.60 -2.31
N SER A 49 5.06 9.54 -3.36
CA SER A 49 4.85 10.67 -4.28
C SER A 49 4.04 11.78 -3.63
N ARG A 50 3.06 11.41 -2.80
CA ARG A 50 2.20 12.35 -2.06
C ARG A 50 2.57 12.51 -0.58
N ALA A 51 3.56 11.75 -0.12
CA ALA A 51 3.99 11.68 1.28
C ALA A 51 2.80 11.44 2.25
N CYS A 52 1.87 10.58 1.86
CA CYS A 52 0.66 10.26 2.61
C CYS A 52 0.42 8.75 2.69
N TRP A 53 -0.36 8.33 3.67
CA TRP A 53 -0.80 6.94 3.77
C TRP A 53 -2.13 6.79 3.06
N VAL A 54 -2.21 5.87 2.11
CA VAL A 54 -3.38 5.62 1.30
C VAL A 54 -3.97 4.24 1.58
N ARG A 55 -5.29 4.17 1.68
CA ARG A 55 -6.06 2.92 1.70
C ARG A 55 -7.45 3.19 1.11
N PRO A 56 -8.06 2.23 0.39
CA PRO A 56 -9.40 2.43 -0.15
C PRO A 56 -10.40 2.70 0.96
N VAL A 57 -11.26 3.70 0.76
CA VAL A 57 -12.24 4.11 1.78
C VAL A 57 -13.18 2.97 2.10
N GLU A 58 -13.60 2.18 1.11
CA GLU A 58 -14.46 1.01 1.29
C GLU A 58 -13.83 -0.04 2.20
N GLU A 59 -12.51 -0.28 2.07
CA GLU A 59 -11.79 -1.20 2.94
C GLU A 59 -11.64 -0.65 4.37
N VAL A 60 -11.51 0.67 4.53
CA VAL A 60 -11.45 1.32 5.84
C VAL A 60 -12.82 1.28 6.52
N VAL A 61 -13.89 1.61 5.79
CA VAL A 61 -15.27 1.53 6.26
C VAL A 61 -15.62 0.10 6.69
N ALA A 62 -15.27 -0.90 5.87
CA ALA A 62 -15.49 -2.31 6.19
C ALA A 62 -14.64 -2.83 7.36
N LEU A 63 -13.43 -2.27 7.55
CA LEU A 63 -12.56 -2.62 8.67
C LEU A 63 -13.03 -1.98 9.99
N LEU A 64 -13.59 -0.77 9.92
CA LEU A 64 -14.16 -0.05 11.06
C LEU A 64 -15.62 -0.41 11.34
N ASP A 65 -16.25 -1.22 10.48
CA ASP A 65 -17.69 -1.52 10.51
C ASP A 65 -18.56 -0.24 10.51
N LEU A 66 -18.11 0.78 9.77
CA LEU A 66 -18.83 2.04 9.62
C LEU A 66 -19.82 1.95 8.45
N GLN A 67 -20.83 2.82 8.43
CA GLN A 67 -21.72 2.96 7.26
C GLN A 67 -21.19 3.96 6.23
N ASP A 68 -20.39 4.94 6.65
CA ASP A 68 -20.03 6.07 5.79
C ASP A 68 -18.59 6.54 6.04
N ALA A 69 -17.96 7.05 4.98
CA ALA A 69 -16.60 7.54 4.98
C ALA A 69 -16.43 8.83 5.79
N VAL A 70 -17.50 9.62 5.95
CA VAL A 70 -17.47 10.89 6.70
C VAL A 70 -17.30 10.64 8.20
N SER A 71 -17.65 9.46 8.70
CA SER A 71 -17.46 9.07 10.10
C SER A 71 -16.04 8.59 10.41
N ILE A 72 -15.19 8.42 9.39
CA ILE A 72 -13.81 7.96 9.59
C ILE A 72 -13.01 9.07 10.27
N SER A 73 -12.66 8.84 11.52
CA SER A 73 -11.81 9.72 12.31
C SER A 73 -10.45 9.08 12.57
N VAL A 74 -9.45 9.90 12.90
CA VAL A 74 -8.10 9.42 13.22
C VAL A 74 -8.14 8.49 14.45
N GLU A 75 -9.00 8.80 15.41
CA GLU A 75 -9.25 7.96 16.60
C GLU A 75 -9.76 6.57 16.20
N SER A 76 -10.70 6.48 15.27
CA SER A 76 -11.24 5.21 14.78
C SER A 76 -10.15 4.35 14.13
N LEU A 77 -9.25 4.96 13.33
CA LEU A 77 -8.11 4.26 12.74
C LEU A 77 -7.13 3.76 13.81
N MET A 78 -6.93 4.54 14.88
CA MET A 78 -6.08 4.15 16.00
C MET A 78 -6.67 2.97 16.76
N GLU A 79 -7.95 3.01 17.11
CA GLU A 79 -8.65 1.90 17.74
C GLU A 79 -8.57 0.63 16.90
N ALA A 80 -8.80 0.73 15.59
CA ALA A 80 -8.68 -0.41 14.70
C ALA A 80 -7.26 -0.92 14.57
N SER A 81 -6.26 -0.04 14.61
CA SER A 81 -4.86 -0.46 14.64
C SER A 81 -4.49 -1.20 15.90
N GLN A 82 -5.02 -0.75 17.02
CA GLN A 82 -4.81 -1.39 18.31
C GLN A 82 -5.43 -2.80 18.29
N ARG A 83 -6.66 -2.93 17.79
CA ARG A 83 -7.33 -4.23 17.59
C ARG A 83 -6.61 -5.13 16.58
N ALA A 84 -6.00 -4.58 15.54
CA ALA A 84 -5.18 -5.34 14.59
C ALA A 84 -3.88 -5.83 15.23
N ILE A 85 -3.23 -5.02 16.06
CA ILE A 85 -2.00 -5.37 16.80
C ILE A 85 -2.30 -6.42 17.87
N GLU A 86 -3.43 -6.32 18.56
CA GLU A 86 -3.89 -7.30 19.56
C GLU A 86 -4.40 -8.61 18.92
N GLY A 87 -4.46 -8.68 17.60
CA GLY A 87 -4.85 -9.89 16.86
C GLY A 87 -6.35 -10.14 16.80
N GLU A 88 -7.17 -9.15 17.17
CA GLU A 88 -8.63 -9.20 17.07
C GLU A 88 -9.13 -9.08 15.62
N ILE A 89 -8.38 -8.35 14.78
CA ILE A 89 -8.71 -8.21 13.35
C ILE A 89 -7.98 -9.31 12.57
N PRO A 90 -8.69 -10.23 11.90
CA PRO A 90 -8.04 -11.25 11.08
C PRO A 90 -7.21 -10.56 9.99
N GLN A 91 -5.96 -11.00 9.81
CA GLN A 91 -5.04 -10.42 8.83
C GLN A 91 -5.59 -10.42 7.40
N GLU A 92 -6.60 -11.23 7.11
CA GLU A 92 -7.31 -11.25 5.82
C GLU A 92 -8.11 -9.96 5.53
N LYS A 93 -8.65 -9.29 6.56
CA LYS A 93 -9.32 -7.98 6.42
C LYS A 93 -8.33 -6.81 6.38
N VAL A 94 -7.19 -6.98 7.03
CA VAL A 94 -6.11 -5.99 7.09
C VAL A 94 -5.26 -6.01 5.83
N ALA A 95 -5.12 -7.18 5.21
CA ALA A 95 -4.37 -7.36 3.98
C ALA A 95 -4.98 -6.48 2.89
N VAL A 96 -4.35 -5.32 2.66
CA VAL A 96 -4.49 -4.60 1.39
C VAL A 96 -4.38 -5.66 0.34
N GLN A 97 -5.39 -5.78 -0.53
CA GLN A 97 -5.35 -6.66 -1.68
C GLN A 97 -3.93 -6.65 -2.26
N LYS A 98 -3.15 -7.66 -1.86
CA LYS A 98 -1.86 -7.97 -2.44
C LYS A 98 -2.33 -8.54 -3.74
N SER A 99 -2.39 -7.66 -4.75
CA SER A 99 -3.06 -7.95 -6.01
C SER A 99 -2.58 -9.33 -6.41
N SER A 100 -3.52 -10.27 -6.41
CA SER A 100 -3.16 -11.68 -6.41
C SER A 100 -2.24 -11.92 -7.59
N PRO A 101 -1.16 -12.70 -7.41
CA PRO A 101 -0.17 -12.92 -8.45
C PRO A 101 -0.89 -13.34 -9.73
N LEU A 102 -0.90 -12.46 -10.73
CA LEU A 102 -1.68 -12.68 -11.94
C LEU A 102 -0.81 -13.48 -12.89
N LEU A 103 -1.14 -14.76 -13.04
CA LEU A 103 -0.47 -15.66 -13.94
C LEU A 103 -1.22 -15.65 -15.29
N LYS A 104 -0.55 -15.17 -16.33
CA LYS A 104 -1.09 -15.05 -17.68
C LYS A 104 -0.17 -15.77 -18.65
N VAL A 105 -0.74 -16.58 -19.54
CA VAL A 105 0.02 -17.21 -20.63
C VAL A 105 -0.05 -16.27 -21.83
N GLU A 106 1.10 -15.77 -22.28
CA GLU A 106 1.22 -14.94 -23.48
C GLU A 106 2.30 -15.52 -24.39
N ASN A 107 1.97 -15.74 -25.67
CA ASN A 107 2.91 -16.18 -26.70
C ASN A 107 3.70 -17.48 -26.38
N GLY A 108 3.12 -18.41 -25.64
CA GLY A 108 3.80 -19.66 -25.25
C GLY A 108 4.75 -19.51 -24.06
N GLU A 109 4.67 -18.39 -23.34
CA GLU A 109 5.41 -18.12 -22.11
C GLU A 109 4.44 -17.79 -20.97
N LEU A 110 4.75 -18.28 -19.77
CA LEU A 110 4.06 -17.94 -18.53
C LEU A 110 4.59 -16.62 -18.02
N ALA A 111 3.76 -15.59 -18.07
CA ALA A 111 4.00 -14.26 -17.52
C ALA A 111 3.27 -14.11 -16.18
N VAL A 112 4.01 -13.77 -15.13
CA VAL A 112 3.53 -13.70 -13.76
C VAL A 112 3.74 -12.29 -13.25
N TYR A 113 2.64 -11.59 -13.04
CA TYR A 113 2.59 -10.18 -12.66
C TYR A 113 2.35 -10.02 -11.15
N ASN A 114 2.77 -8.89 -10.60
CA ASN A 114 2.55 -8.51 -9.20
C ASN A 114 2.95 -9.57 -8.16
N SER A 115 4.02 -10.29 -8.45
CA SER A 115 4.42 -11.52 -7.75
C SER A 115 5.70 -11.34 -6.93
N TYR A 116 5.84 -10.17 -6.31
CA TYR A 116 7.04 -9.83 -5.53
C TYR A 116 7.24 -10.76 -4.32
N GLU A 117 6.16 -11.27 -3.75
CA GLU A 117 6.20 -12.15 -2.58
C GLU A 117 6.60 -13.59 -2.91
N ILE A 118 6.28 -14.04 -4.12
CA ILE A 118 6.68 -15.37 -4.60
C ILE A 118 7.91 -15.30 -5.51
N ARG A 119 8.62 -14.16 -5.57
CA ARG A 119 9.80 -13.97 -6.43
C ARG A 119 10.87 -15.04 -6.24
N GLU A 120 11.06 -15.50 -5.00
CA GLU A 120 12.04 -16.55 -4.68
C GLU A 120 11.56 -17.91 -5.17
N LYS A 121 10.28 -18.24 -4.97
CA LYS A 121 9.67 -19.45 -5.54
C LYS A 121 9.70 -19.44 -7.07
N LEU A 122 9.44 -18.29 -7.69
CA LEU A 122 9.52 -18.10 -9.14
C LEU A 122 10.95 -18.29 -9.65
N ARG A 123 11.95 -17.71 -8.98
CA ARG A 123 13.36 -17.91 -9.33
C ARG A 123 13.80 -19.37 -9.17
N SER A 124 13.40 -20.04 -8.08
CA SER A 124 13.66 -21.48 -7.88
C SER A 124 12.93 -22.34 -8.91
N ALA A 125 11.74 -21.91 -9.34
CA ALA A 125 10.99 -22.51 -10.44
C ALA A 125 11.46 -21.98 -11.81
N GLY A 126 12.66 -21.44 -11.96
CA GLY A 126 13.25 -21.11 -13.28
C GLY A 126 12.64 -19.89 -14.00
N PHE A 127 11.77 -19.11 -13.38
CA PHE A 127 11.26 -17.87 -13.96
C PHE A 127 12.34 -16.80 -13.99
N ARG A 128 12.35 -16.01 -15.07
CA ARG A 128 13.26 -14.88 -15.25
C ARG A 128 12.49 -13.57 -15.17
N TRP A 129 13.05 -12.57 -14.50
CA TRP A 129 12.46 -11.25 -14.44
C TRP A 129 12.65 -10.54 -15.78
N ASN A 130 11.55 -10.06 -16.36
CA ASN A 130 11.53 -9.21 -17.54
C ASN A 130 11.24 -7.77 -17.10
N SER A 131 12.28 -6.92 -17.18
CA SER A 131 12.22 -5.51 -16.80
C SER A 131 11.33 -4.67 -17.72
N GLU A 132 11.13 -5.09 -18.98
CA GLU A 132 10.32 -4.37 -19.96
C GLU A 132 8.82 -4.45 -19.62
N GLY A 133 8.38 -5.59 -19.07
CA GLY A 133 6.99 -5.81 -18.67
C GLY A 133 6.75 -5.81 -17.17
N SER A 134 7.78 -5.56 -16.36
CA SER A 134 7.75 -5.75 -14.89
C SER A 134 7.08 -7.06 -14.47
N LYS A 135 7.44 -8.15 -15.16
CA LYS A 135 6.79 -9.45 -15.07
C LYS A 135 7.81 -10.58 -15.04
N TRP A 136 7.48 -11.66 -14.35
CA TRP A 136 8.28 -12.88 -14.35
C TRP A 136 7.86 -13.76 -15.52
N THR A 137 8.78 -14.12 -16.40
CA THR A 137 8.51 -14.95 -17.59
C THR A 137 9.24 -16.28 -17.50
N ARG A 138 8.56 -17.37 -17.84
CA ARG A 138 9.17 -18.68 -18.09
C ARG A 138 8.55 -19.31 -19.32
N ASN A 139 9.33 -20.08 -20.07
CA ASN A 139 8.80 -20.80 -21.21
C ASN A 139 7.77 -21.85 -20.76
N LEU A 140 6.60 -21.91 -21.42
CA LEU A 140 5.51 -22.80 -21.02
C LEU A 140 5.87 -24.28 -21.19
N GLN A 141 6.67 -24.64 -22.21
CA GLN A 141 7.13 -26.02 -22.40
C GLN A 141 8.01 -26.47 -21.24
N ASP A 142 8.89 -25.59 -20.77
CA ASP A 142 9.79 -25.88 -19.64
C ASP A 142 9.02 -26.06 -18.31
N VAL A 143 7.80 -25.52 -18.21
CA VAL A 143 6.92 -25.69 -17.04
C VAL A 143 6.04 -26.94 -17.15
N MET A 144 5.51 -27.25 -18.34
CA MET A 144 4.65 -28.42 -18.52
C MET A 144 5.42 -29.76 -18.49
N TYR A 145 6.71 -29.73 -18.80
CA TYR A 145 7.56 -30.93 -18.90
C TYR A 145 8.59 -31.06 -17.76
N ALA A 146 8.50 -30.24 -16.71
CA ALA A 146 9.32 -30.32 -15.49
C ALA A 146 8.53 -30.95 -14.34
#